data_AF-A0A2G7GTK8-F1
#
_entry.id   AF-A0A2G7GTK8-F1
#
_cell.length_a   1.000
_cell.length_b   1.000
_cell.length_c   1.000
_cell.angle_alpha   90.00
_cell.angle_beta   90.00
_cell.angle_gamma   90.00
#
_symmetry.space_group_name_H-M   'P 1'
#
loop_
_entity.id
_entity.type
_entity.pdbx_description
1 polymer ?
#
loop_
_entity_poly.entity_id
_entity_poly.type
_entity_poly.pdbx_seq_one_letter_code
_entity_poly.pdbx_strand_id
1 'polypeptide(L)'
;MLDESRSVPHVRAALGWPEPPAAPDEARLVTRGRLGVQRGLTFVPMSGEGRSLALLAYLIERGGAPWPRVADAVLGEGTEKALYGQVRYHVSRLRSLLGDSEAVRLRGGRLSLGPQWVWSTDLRGGQGPCLLDGPLGWLEAGED
;
A
#
# COMPACT_ATOMS: atom_id res chain seq x y z
N MET A 1 -16.23 -30.25 27.51
CA MET A 1 -17.56 -30.31 26.88
C MET A 1 -18.11 -28.89 26.93
N LEU A 2 -18.17 -28.22 25.76
CA LEU A 2 -18.82 -26.93 25.44
C LEU A 2 -18.23 -25.64 26.07
N ASP A 3 -17.09 -25.21 25.55
CA ASP A 3 -16.63 -23.82 25.58
C ASP A 3 -17.18 -23.11 24.33
N GLU A 4 -18.49 -22.85 24.31
CA GLU A 4 -19.20 -22.24 23.17
C GLU A 4 -20.03 -21.02 23.59
N SER A 5 -19.55 -20.27 24.59
CA SER A 5 -20.15 -18.97 24.96
C SER A 5 -19.60 -17.89 24.05
N ARG A 6 -20.16 -17.93 22.83
CA ARG A 6 -20.19 -16.90 21.80
C ARG A 6 -19.98 -15.50 22.40
N SER A 7 -18.94 -14.81 21.90
CA SER A 7 -18.81 -13.36 21.97
C SER A 7 -20.04 -12.73 21.30
N VAL A 8 -21.13 -12.56 22.04
CA VAL A 8 -22.33 -11.92 21.53
C VAL A 8 -22.15 -10.40 21.70
N PRO A 9 -22.09 -9.62 20.60
CA PRO A 9 -21.85 -8.18 20.66
C PRO A 9 -22.91 -7.44 21.51
N HIS A 10 -24.14 -7.96 21.58
CA HIS A 10 -25.21 -7.34 22.36
C HIS A 10 -24.95 -7.35 23.88
N VAL A 11 -24.22 -8.35 24.42
CA VAL A 11 -23.94 -8.45 25.87
C VAL A 11 -22.91 -7.41 26.28
N ARG A 12 -21.92 -7.14 25.41
CA ARG A 12 -20.88 -6.15 25.65
C ARG A 12 -21.42 -4.72 25.66
N ALA A 13 -22.31 -4.41 24.73
CA ALA A 13 -22.97 -3.10 24.65
C ALA A 13 -23.80 -2.81 25.91
N ALA A 14 -24.50 -3.81 26.45
CA ALA A 14 -25.30 -3.68 27.68
C ALA A 14 -24.46 -3.45 28.94
N LEU A 15 -23.18 -3.85 28.95
CA LEU A 15 -22.26 -3.73 30.09
C LEU A 15 -21.39 -2.47 30.04
N GLY A 16 -21.58 -1.59 29.04
CA GLY A 16 -20.77 -0.38 28.88
C GLY A 16 -19.29 -0.65 28.57
N TRP A 17 -18.97 -1.86 28.11
CA TRP A 17 -17.60 -2.20 27.71
C TRP A 17 -17.27 -1.50 26.40
N PRO A 18 -16.09 -0.86 26.29
CA PRO A 18 -15.69 -0.26 25.03
C PRO A 18 -15.71 -1.34 23.95
N GLU A 19 -16.29 -0.98 22.81
CA GLU A 19 -16.20 -1.78 21.60
C GLU A 19 -14.70 -1.99 21.32
N PRO A 20 -14.25 -3.25 21.09
CA PRO A 20 -12.88 -3.45 20.69
C PRO A 20 -12.61 -2.64 19.43
N PRO A 21 -11.44 -1.99 19.31
CA PRO A 21 -11.13 -1.24 18.10
C PRO A 21 -11.26 -2.18 16.90
N ALA A 22 -11.85 -1.68 15.81
CA ALA A 22 -11.97 -2.43 14.57
C ALA A 22 -10.59 -2.96 14.17
N ALA A 23 -10.50 -4.25 13.89
CA ALA A 23 -9.25 -4.85 13.42
C ALA A 23 -8.82 -4.14 12.12
N PRO A 24 -7.52 -3.88 11.94
CA PRO A 24 -7.04 -3.24 10.73
C PRO A 24 -7.31 -4.10 9.49
N ASP A 25 -7.59 -3.46 8.36
CA ASP A 25 -7.74 -4.12 7.06
C ASP A 25 -6.39 -4.72 6.63
N GLU A 26 -6.40 -6.01 6.29
CA GLU A 26 -5.23 -6.67 5.72
C GLU A 26 -5.17 -6.47 4.20
N ALA A 27 -4.04 -5.95 3.72
CA ALA A 27 -3.74 -5.83 2.30
C ALA A 27 -2.39 -6.47 1.97
N ARG A 28 -2.35 -7.18 0.85
CA ARG A 28 -1.14 -7.77 0.32
C ARG A 28 -0.87 -7.26 -1.08
N LEU A 29 0.29 -6.65 -1.28
CA LEU A 29 0.79 -6.38 -2.61
C LEU A 29 1.25 -7.70 -3.23
N VAL A 30 0.69 -8.04 -4.40
CA VAL A 30 1.02 -9.25 -5.17
C VAL A 30 1.74 -8.83 -6.45
N THR A 31 2.95 -9.35 -6.63
CA THR A 31 3.84 -9.03 -7.74
C THR A 31 4.14 -10.23 -8.64
N ARG A 32 3.92 -11.46 -8.14
CA ARG A 32 4.10 -12.69 -8.93
C ARG A 32 2.87 -13.05 -9.75
N GLY A 33 3.05 -13.14 -11.07
CA GLY A 33 2.04 -13.62 -12.02
C GLY A 33 0.95 -12.60 -12.34
N ARG A 34 0.27 -12.05 -11.31
CA ARG A 34 -0.75 -11.01 -11.47
C ARG A 34 -0.42 -9.82 -10.58
N LEU A 35 -0.09 -8.69 -11.20
CA LEU A 35 0.20 -7.44 -10.50
C LEU A 35 -1.09 -6.84 -9.91
N GLY A 36 -1.12 -6.65 -8.60
CA GLY A 36 -2.28 -6.05 -7.95
C GLY A 36 -2.23 -6.11 -6.43
N VAL A 37 -3.35 -5.74 -5.81
CA VAL A 37 -3.52 -5.76 -4.36
C VAL A 37 -4.60 -6.76 -3.99
N GLN A 38 -4.25 -7.72 -3.13
CA GLN A 38 -5.18 -8.64 -2.50
C GLN A 38 -5.67 -8.05 -1.18
N ARG A 39 -6.98 -8.01 -0.96
CA ARG A 39 -7.64 -7.58 0.28
C ARG A 39 -8.69 -8.60 0.67
N GLY A 40 -8.48 -9.36 1.75
CA GLY A 40 -9.37 -10.48 2.09
C GLY A 40 -9.58 -11.38 0.86
N LEU A 41 -10.81 -11.47 0.36
CA LEU A 41 -11.17 -12.25 -0.83
C LEU A 41 -11.13 -11.47 -2.15
N THR A 42 -10.94 -10.15 -2.11
CA THR A 42 -10.96 -9.28 -3.29
C THR A 42 -9.56 -9.05 -3.84
N PHE A 43 -9.38 -9.28 -5.14
CA PHE A 43 -8.16 -8.92 -5.86
C PHE A 43 -8.42 -7.70 -6.74
N VAL A 44 -7.64 -6.63 -6.56
CA VAL A 44 -7.67 -5.42 -7.39
C VAL A 44 -6.48 -5.47 -8.35
N PRO A 45 -6.70 -5.77 -9.64
CA PRO A 45 -5.62 -5.76 -10.63
C PRO A 45 -5.10 -4.35 -10.85
N MET A 46 -3.78 -4.21 -10.97
CA MET A 46 -3.08 -2.95 -11.20
C MET A 46 -2.26 -3.00 -12.50
N SER A 47 -2.86 -3.54 -13.56
CA SER A 47 -2.22 -3.62 -14.89
C SER A 47 -1.98 -2.23 -15.47
N GLY A 48 -0.77 -1.96 -15.96
CA GLY A 48 -0.37 -0.65 -16.51
C GLY A 48 -0.09 0.44 -15.46
N GLU A 49 -0.19 0.11 -14.17
CA GLU A 49 -0.01 1.05 -13.04
C GLU A 49 1.37 0.89 -12.39
N GLY A 50 2.42 0.61 -13.17
CA GLY A 50 3.75 0.24 -12.66
C GLY A 50 4.33 1.23 -11.65
N ARG A 51 4.19 2.54 -11.90
CA ARG A 51 4.63 3.60 -10.97
C ARG A 51 3.79 3.71 -9.70
N SER A 52 2.47 3.54 -9.82
CA SER A 52 1.56 3.50 -8.65
C SER A 52 1.92 2.31 -7.76
N LEU A 53 2.20 1.15 -8.37
CA LEU A 53 2.58 -0.08 -7.68
C LEU A 53 3.97 0.05 -7.04
N ALA A 54 4.94 0.63 -7.74
CA ALA A 54 6.27 0.91 -7.20
C ALA A 54 6.23 1.90 -6.02
N LEU A 55 5.36 2.92 -6.08
CA LEU A 55 5.13 3.84 -4.96
C LEU A 55 4.57 3.08 -3.75
N LEU A 56 3.59 2.21 -3.97
CA LEU A 56 3.00 1.40 -2.91
C LEU A 56 4.05 0.44 -2.30
N ALA A 57 4.80 -0.27 -3.14
CA ALA A 57 5.88 -1.17 -2.71
C ALA A 57 6.94 -0.43 -1.86
N TYR A 58 7.35 0.76 -2.30
CA TYR A 58 8.30 1.58 -1.55
C TYR A 58 7.79 1.89 -0.14
N LEU A 59 6.52 2.29 -0.02
CA LEU A 59 5.94 2.66 1.28
C LEU A 59 5.71 1.44 2.19
N ILE A 60 5.46 0.26 1.63
CA ILE A 60 5.34 -0.99 2.40
C ILE A 60 6.71 -1.38 2.97
N GLU A 61 7.76 -1.36 2.15
CA GLU A 61 9.10 -1.80 2.54
C GLU A 61 9.85 -0.81 3.43
N ARG A 62 9.70 0.50 3.16
CA ARG A 62 10.47 1.56 3.84
C ARG A 62 9.65 2.42 4.79
N GLY A 63 8.34 2.26 4.81
CA GLY A 63 7.45 3.12 5.57
C GLY A 63 7.35 4.53 4.99
N GLY A 64 6.80 5.45 5.79
CA GLY A 64 6.51 6.81 5.33
C GLY A 64 7.75 7.71 5.19
N ALA A 65 7.87 8.41 4.08
CA ALA A 65 9.02 9.25 3.72
C ALA A 65 8.60 10.60 3.09
N PRO A 66 9.47 11.63 3.09
CA PRO A 66 9.22 12.87 2.36
C PRO A 66 8.97 12.61 0.88
N TRP A 67 7.97 13.28 0.29
CA TRP A 67 7.58 13.05 -1.10
C TRP A 67 8.73 13.19 -2.12
N PRO A 68 9.71 14.11 -1.98
CA PRO A 68 10.80 14.23 -2.95
C PRO A 68 11.67 12.97 -2.99
N ARG A 69 11.89 12.34 -1.82
CA ARG A 69 12.66 11.10 -1.71
C ARG A 69 11.94 9.91 -2.34
N VAL A 70 10.62 9.88 -2.25
CA VAL A 70 9.80 8.86 -2.92
C VAL A 70 9.79 9.09 -4.42
N ALA A 71 9.64 10.36 -4.85
CA ALA A 71 9.65 10.72 -6.27
C ALA A 71 10.97 10.35 -6.95
N ASP A 72 12.09 10.70 -6.33
CA ASP A 72 13.44 10.35 -6.81
C ASP A 72 13.60 8.82 -6.99
N ALA A 73 13.19 8.04 -5.98
CA ALA A 73 13.33 6.59 -6.01
C ALA A 73 12.38 5.86 -6.99
N VAL A 74 11.22 6.45 -7.32
CA VAL A 74 10.14 5.76 -8.04
C VAL A 74 9.85 6.35 -9.42
N LEU A 75 9.95 7.66 -9.57
CA LEU A 75 9.56 8.39 -10.77
C LEU A 75 10.76 8.81 -11.63
N GLY A 76 11.95 8.94 -11.02
CA GLY A 76 13.18 9.34 -11.69
C GLY A 76 13.30 10.86 -11.85
N GLU A 77 13.91 11.30 -12.95
CA GLU A 77 14.23 12.71 -13.17
C GLU A 77 13.01 13.56 -13.59
N GLY A 78 13.00 14.82 -13.15
CA GLY A 78 11.99 15.79 -13.54
C GLY A 78 12.07 17.08 -12.74
N THR A 79 11.32 18.09 -13.15
CA THR A 79 11.17 19.30 -12.33
C THR A 79 10.38 18.98 -11.06
N GLU A 80 10.67 19.68 -9.96
CA GLU A 80 9.97 19.50 -8.68
C GLU A 80 8.44 19.58 -8.85
N LYS A 81 7.95 20.54 -9.64
CA LYS A 81 6.53 20.72 -9.94
C LYS A 81 5.93 19.51 -10.67
N ALA A 82 6.64 18.97 -11.66
CA ALA A 82 6.18 17.81 -12.43
C ALA A 82 6.15 16.56 -11.56
N LEU A 83 7.22 16.31 -10.80
CA LEU A 83 7.33 15.16 -9.89
C LEU A 83 6.26 15.22 -8.81
N TYR A 84 6.01 16.39 -8.23
CA TYR A 84 4.94 16.56 -7.25
C TYR A 84 3.56 16.28 -7.86
N GLY A 85 3.31 16.74 -9.08
CA GLY A 85 2.09 16.44 -9.83
C GLY A 85 1.89 14.94 -10.05
N GLN A 86 2.94 14.23 -10.47
CA GLN A 86 2.93 12.78 -10.65
C GLN A 86 2.70 12.03 -9.33
N VAL A 87 3.37 12.42 -8.25
CA VAL A 87 3.12 11.86 -6.91
C VAL A 87 1.64 12.02 -6.54
N ARG A 88 1.06 13.21 -6.69
CA ARG A 88 -0.35 13.44 -6.37
C ARG A 88 -1.30 12.62 -7.24
N TYR A 89 -0.96 12.43 -8.51
CA TYR A 89 -1.71 11.57 -9.42
C TYR A 89 -1.69 10.12 -8.93
N HIS A 90 -0.50 9.55 -8.68
CA HIS A 90 -0.37 8.16 -8.22
C HIS A 90 -1.02 7.92 -6.85
N VAL A 91 -0.90 8.88 -5.92
CA VAL A 91 -1.59 8.81 -4.61
C VAL A 91 -3.10 8.79 -4.79
N SER A 92 -3.66 9.69 -5.61
CA SER A 92 -5.10 9.73 -5.88
C SER A 92 -5.56 8.43 -6.52
N ARG A 93 -4.78 7.91 -7.46
CA ARG A 93 -5.08 6.65 -8.15
C ARG A 93 -5.08 5.46 -7.21
N LEU A 94 -4.10 5.35 -6.32
CA LEU A 94 -4.04 4.30 -5.28
C LEU A 94 -5.25 4.36 -4.36
N ARG A 95 -5.65 5.56 -3.92
CA ARG A 95 -6.86 5.73 -3.09
C ARG A 95 -8.12 5.27 -3.81
N SER A 96 -8.27 5.61 -5.09
CA SER A 96 -9.41 5.16 -5.90
C SER A 96 -9.42 3.64 -6.07
N LEU A 97 -8.27 3.03 -6.35
CA LEU A 97 -8.14 1.58 -6.53
C LEU A 97 -8.42 0.81 -5.24
N LEU A 98 -7.98 1.36 -4.11
CA LEU A 98 -8.21 0.76 -2.80
C LEU A 98 -9.58 1.12 -2.22
N GLY A 99 -10.35 1.99 -2.88
CA GLY A 99 -11.66 2.45 -2.38
C GLY A 99 -11.57 3.20 -1.05
N ASP A 100 -10.40 3.72 -0.70
CA ASP A 100 -10.14 4.37 0.58
C ASP A 100 -9.25 5.61 0.40
N SER A 101 -9.82 6.76 0.71
CA SER A 101 -9.15 8.07 0.63
C SER A 101 -7.93 8.21 1.56
N GLU A 102 -7.86 7.40 2.62
CA GLU A 102 -6.82 7.44 3.63
C GLU A 102 -5.83 6.26 3.52
N ALA A 103 -5.97 5.40 2.50
CA ALA A 103 -5.06 4.27 2.29
C ALA A 103 -3.60 4.71 2.06
N VAL A 104 -3.43 5.84 1.36
CA VAL A 104 -2.15 6.54 1.21
C VAL A 104 -2.35 7.99 1.64
N ARG A 105 -1.50 8.50 2.52
CA ARG A 105 -1.56 9.85 3.07
C ARG A 105 -0.43 10.68 2.48
N LEU A 106 -0.75 11.91 2.07
CA LEU A 106 0.21 12.96 1.75
C LEU A 106 -0.09 14.15 2.66
N ARG A 107 0.65 14.29 3.77
CA ARG A 107 0.44 15.32 4.80
C ARG A 107 1.76 15.95 5.19
N GLY A 108 1.83 17.28 5.24
CA GLY A 108 3.06 18.00 5.58
C GLY A 108 4.26 17.65 4.66
N GLY A 109 4.00 17.34 3.39
CA GLY A 109 5.04 16.91 2.44
C GLY A 109 5.55 15.48 2.64
N ARG A 110 4.93 14.69 3.52
CA ARG A 110 5.30 13.28 3.78
C ARG A 110 4.25 12.34 3.23
N LEU A 111 4.71 11.29 2.54
CA LEU A 111 3.92 10.14 2.14
C LEU A 111 3.96 9.07 3.22
N SER A 112 2.83 8.44 3.51
CA SER A 112 2.74 7.28 4.40
C SER A 112 1.52 6.42 4.05
N LEU A 113 1.51 5.17 4.49
CA LEU A 113 0.31 4.33 4.43
C LEU A 113 -0.66 4.71 5.55
N GLY A 114 -1.94 4.46 5.34
CA GLY A 114 -2.98 4.62 6.36
C GLY A 114 -2.78 3.60 7.50
N PRO A 115 -2.87 3.99 8.78
CA PRO A 115 -2.70 3.10 9.93
C PRO A 115 -3.83 2.07 10.09
N GLN A 116 -4.94 2.27 9.39
CA GLN A 116 -6.05 1.31 9.32
C GLN A 116 -5.70 0.06 8.51
N TRP A 117 -4.54 0.05 7.83
CA TRP A 117 -4.09 -1.06 7.01
C TRP A 117 -2.87 -1.75 7.58
N VAL A 118 -2.90 -3.07 7.58
CA VAL A 118 -1.72 -3.91 7.73
C VAL A 118 -1.30 -4.40 6.36
N TRP A 119 -0.10 -4.00 5.94
CA TRP A 119 0.43 -4.32 4.62
C TRP A 119 1.44 -5.46 4.66
N SER A 120 1.37 -6.30 3.64
CA SER A 120 2.39 -7.31 3.34
C SER A 120 2.73 -7.30 1.85
N THR A 121 3.88 -7.85 1.47
CA THR A 121 4.27 -8.00 0.07
C THR A 121 4.90 -9.37 -0.18
N ASP A 122 4.74 -9.89 -1.39
CA ASP A 122 5.43 -11.09 -1.87
C ASP A 122 6.77 -10.80 -2.57
N LEU A 123 7.17 -9.52 -2.62
CA LEU A 123 8.53 -9.12 -2.93
C LEU A 123 9.46 -9.87 -1.96
N ARG A 124 10.35 -10.71 -2.52
CA ARG A 124 11.28 -11.50 -1.70
C ARG A 124 12.11 -10.51 -0.89
N GLY A 125 12.16 -10.69 0.43
CA GLY A 125 13.14 -10.02 1.29
C GLY A 125 14.54 -10.23 0.72
N GLY A 126 15.03 -9.23 0.03
CA GLY A 126 16.30 -9.23 -0.67
C GLY A 126 16.93 -7.86 -0.48
N GLN A 127 17.63 -7.71 0.64
CA GLN A 127 18.64 -6.69 0.92
C GLN A 127 18.25 -5.23 0.60
N GLY A 128 18.08 -4.42 1.64
CA GLY A 128 18.43 -3.01 1.48
C GLY A 128 19.93 -2.86 1.15
N PRO A 129 20.39 -1.69 0.73
CA PRO A 129 19.91 -0.88 -0.37
C PRO A 129 20.49 -1.44 -1.68
N CYS A 130 19.72 -2.18 -2.46
CA CYS A 130 20.10 -2.36 -3.86
C CYS A 130 20.06 -0.98 -4.52
N LEU A 131 21.24 -0.48 -4.91
CA LEU A 131 21.39 0.52 -5.95
C LEU A 131 20.37 0.22 -7.04
N LEU A 132 19.37 1.08 -7.16
CA LEU A 132 18.56 1.20 -8.36
C LEU A 132 19.50 1.75 -9.43
N ASP A 133 20.29 0.86 -10.02
CA ASP A 133 20.90 1.12 -11.32
C ASP A 133 19.76 1.07 -12.34
N GLY A 134 19.09 2.22 -12.48
CA GLY A 134 17.97 2.43 -13.41
C GLY A 134 16.57 2.24 -12.82
N PRO A 135 15.60 3.07 -13.27
CA PRO A 135 14.21 2.89 -12.88
C PRO A 135 13.66 1.64 -13.61
N LEU A 136 13.31 0.60 -12.85
CA LEU A 136 12.38 -0.46 -13.28
C LEU A 136 12.89 -1.46 -14.35
N GLY A 137 14.12 -1.96 -14.24
CA GLY A 137 14.60 -3.07 -15.10
C GLY A 137 13.89 -4.44 -14.94
N TRP A 138 12.87 -4.56 -14.08
CA TRP A 138 12.15 -5.81 -13.82
C TRP A 138 10.68 -5.79 -14.27
N LEU A 139 10.22 -4.69 -14.90
CA LEU A 139 8.89 -4.65 -15.54
C LEU A 139 8.94 -5.06 -17.03
N GLU A 140 10.13 -5.19 -17.60
CA GLU A 140 10.41 -5.57 -19.00
C GLU A 140 10.66 -7.09 -19.13
N ALA A 141 9.82 -7.92 -18.53
CA ALA A 141 9.89 -9.37 -18.72
C ALA A 141 8.49 -9.92 -18.99
N GLY A 142 8.03 -9.68 -20.21
CA GLY A 142 6.72 -10.08 -20.69
C GLY A 142 6.64 -10.13 -22.20
N GLU A 143 7.63 -10.75 -22.85
CA GLU A 143 7.51 -11.28 -24.22
C GLU A 143 8.10 -12.70 -24.23
N ASP A 144 7.21 -13.69 -24.25
CA ASP A 144 7.22 -14.80 -25.22
C ASP A 144 5.77 -15.30 -25.40
#